data_AF-A0A927P319-F1
#
_entry.id   AF-A0A927P319-F1
#
_cell.length_a   1.000
_cell.length_b   1.000
_cell.length_c   1.000
_cell.angle_alpha   90.00
_cell.angle_beta   90.00
_cell.angle_gamma   90.00
#
_symmetry.space_group_name_H-M   'P 1'
#
loop_
_entity.id
_entity.type
_entity.pdbx_description
1 polymer ?
#
loop_
_entity_poly.entity_id
_entity_poly.type
_entity_poly.pdbx_seq_one_letter_code
_entity_poly.pdbx_strand_id
1 'polypeptide(L)'
;MSNPNMEAKVKELMELKRMKEELEAEIAAAEDEIKSVMGEEEILNAGAFKVTWKTVVSSRLDSTALKKSLPEIAERFMKQTTTRRFCVN
;
A
#
# COMPACT_ATOMS: atom_id res chain seq x y z
N MET A 1 28.79 -14.73 -1.68
CA MET A 1 28.23 -16.01 -1.22
C MET A 1 27.07 -16.36 -2.15
N SER A 2 27.23 -17.37 -3.01
CA SER A 2 26.09 -17.93 -3.76
C SER A 2 25.56 -19.12 -2.95
N ASN A 3 24.26 -19.13 -2.66
CA ASN A 3 23.62 -20.26 -1.96
C ASN A 3 22.65 -20.95 -2.94
N PRO A 4 23.10 -21.96 -3.69
CA PRO A 4 22.28 -22.65 -4.69
C PRO A 4 21.03 -23.31 -4.08
N ASN A 5 21.01 -23.58 -2.76
CA ASN A 5 19.84 -24.12 -2.08
C ASN A 5 18.70 -23.09 -1.90
N MET A 6 18.97 -21.79 -2.09
CA MET A 6 17.97 -20.74 -1.95
C MET A 6 17.26 -20.40 -3.27
N GLU A 7 17.78 -20.84 -4.41
CA GLU A 7 17.18 -20.54 -5.72
C GLU A 7 15.74 -21.06 -5.81
N ALA A 8 15.49 -22.28 -5.33
CA ALA A 8 14.15 -22.86 -5.27
C ALA A 8 13.20 -22.01 -4.40
N LYS A 9 13.68 -21.53 -3.25
CA LYS A 9 12.90 -20.66 -2.36
C LYS A 9 12.65 -19.27 -2.93
N VAL A 10 13.59 -18.71 -3.67
CA VAL A 10 13.41 -17.43 -4.37
C VAL A 10 12.38 -17.59 -5.50
N LYS A 11 12.42 -18.68 -6.26
CA LYS A 11 11.41 -18.98 -7.29
C LYS A 11 10.02 -19.16 -6.69
N GLU A 12 9.90 -19.97 -5.64
CA GLU A 12 8.63 -20.13 -4.90
C GLU A 12 8.08 -18.78 -4.41
N LEU A 13 8.93 -17.93 -3.85
CA LEU A 13 8.54 -16.59 -3.41
C LEU A 13 8.06 -15.69 -4.57
N MET A 14 8.73 -15.75 -5.73
CA MET A 14 8.32 -14.96 -6.90
C MET A 14 6.95 -15.42 -7.44
N GLU A 15 6.70 -16.73 -7.47
CA GLU A 15 5.39 -17.27 -7.83
C GLU A 15 4.30 -16.84 -6.86
N LEU A 16 4.56 -16.91 -5.55
CA LEU A 16 3.62 -16.43 -4.53
C LEU A 16 3.32 -14.93 -4.67
N LYS A 17 4.33 -14.12 -5.01
CA LYS A 17 4.12 -12.69 -5.27
C LYS A 17 3.26 -12.46 -6.51
N ARG A 18 3.49 -13.21 -7.59
CA ARG A 18 2.68 -13.14 -8.81
C ARG A 18 1.22 -13.47 -8.53
N MET A 19 0.97 -14.58 -7.82
CA MET A 19 -0.40 -14.97 -7.42
C MET A 19 -1.04 -13.91 -6.52
N LYS A 20 -0.27 -13.31 -5.60
CA LYS A 20 -0.75 -12.22 -4.75
C LYS A 20 -1.16 -11.00 -5.58
N GLU A 21 -0.34 -10.59 -6.55
CA GLU A 21 -0.64 -9.44 -7.42
C GLU A 21 -1.90 -9.68 -8.26
N GLU A 22 -2.07 -10.90 -8.79
CA GLU A 22 -3.27 -11.30 -9.52
C GLU A 22 -4.52 -11.24 -8.64
N LEU A 23 -4.46 -11.82 -7.44
CA LEU A 23 -5.56 -11.75 -6.48
C LEU A 23 -5.85 -10.32 -6.01
N GLU A 24 -4.82 -9.50 -5.81
CA GLU A 24 -5.01 -8.08 -5.47
C GLU A 24 -5.71 -7.31 -6.59
N ALA A 25 -5.43 -7.64 -7.86
CA ALA A 25 -6.13 -7.06 -9.00
C ALA A 25 -7.60 -7.51 -9.07
N GLU A 26 -7.88 -8.80 -8.83
CA GLU A 26 -9.26 -9.31 -8.78
C GLU A 26 -10.07 -8.68 -7.64
N ILE A 27 -9.46 -8.58 -6.46
CA ILE A 27 -10.08 -7.90 -5.30
C ILE A 27 -10.37 -6.44 -5.65
N ALA A 28 -9.41 -5.73 -6.24
CA ALA A 28 -9.59 -4.34 -6.63
C ALA A 28 -10.74 -4.17 -7.63
N ALA A 29 -10.83 -5.05 -8.64
CA ALA A 29 -11.93 -5.05 -9.60
C ALA A 29 -13.29 -5.25 -8.91
N ALA A 30 -13.41 -6.22 -8.00
CA ALA A 30 -14.63 -6.46 -7.24
C ALA A 30 -14.99 -5.27 -6.32
N GLU A 31 -14.01 -4.66 -5.65
CA GLU A 31 -14.23 -3.45 -4.86
C GLU A 31 -14.71 -2.29 -5.73
N ASP A 32 -14.16 -2.11 -6.93
CA ASP A 32 -14.53 -1.02 -7.83
C ASP A 32 -15.94 -1.23 -8.40
N GLU A 33 -16.36 -2.47 -8.65
CA GLU A 33 -17.76 -2.78 -8.94
C GLU A 33 -18.69 -2.39 -7.77
N ILE A 34 -18.31 -2.71 -6.54
CA ILE A 34 -19.08 -2.33 -5.34
C ILE A 34 -19.15 -0.80 -5.19
N LYS A 35 -18.01 -0.10 -5.33
CA LYS A 35 -17.94 1.38 -5.25
C LYS A 35 -18.77 2.03 -6.36
N SER A 36 -18.75 1.47 -7.57
CA SER A 36 -19.57 1.93 -8.70
C SER A 36 -21.07 1.86 -8.38
N VAL A 37 -21.51 0.79 -7.70
CA VAL A 37 -22.89 0.66 -7.21
C VAL A 37 -23.18 1.65 -6.07
N MET A 38 -22.22 1.89 -5.16
CA MET A 38 -22.39 2.83 -4.04
C MET A 38 -22.53 4.29 -4.52
N GLY A 39 -21.82 4.69 -5.58
CA GLY A 39 -21.89 6.07 -6.08
C GLY A 39 -21.49 7.10 -5.01
N GLU A 40 -22.44 7.96 -4.63
CA GLU A 40 -22.27 8.97 -3.57
C GLU A 40 -22.74 8.48 -2.19
N GLU A 41 -23.33 7.28 -2.09
CA GLU A 41 -23.80 6.75 -0.82
C GLU A 41 -22.65 6.25 0.04
N GLU A 42 -22.59 6.73 1.29
CA GLU A 42 -21.54 6.30 2.22
C GLU A 42 -21.78 4.91 2.81
N ILE A 43 -22.98 4.34 2.68
CA ILE A 43 -23.38 3.08 3.30
C ILE A 43 -24.23 2.26 2.33
N LEU A 44 -23.78 1.04 2.03
CA LEU A 44 -24.54 0.04 1.27
C LEU A 44 -24.77 -1.20 2.14
N ASN A 45 -26.02 -1.66 2.21
CA ASN A 45 -26.36 -2.92 2.89
C ASN A 45 -26.61 -4.00 1.83
N ALA A 46 -25.77 -5.04 1.82
CA ALA A 46 -25.86 -6.17 0.91
C ALA A 46 -26.15 -7.45 1.73
N GLY A 47 -27.43 -7.75 1.93
CA GLY A 47 -27.87 -8.88 2.75
C GLY A 47 -27.39 -8.75 4.20
N ALA A 48 -26.49 -9.65 4.63
CA ALA A 48 -25.90 -9.63 5.97
C ALA A 48 -24.69 -8.67 6.11
N PHE A 49 -24.24 -8.07 5.00
CA PHE A 49 -23.03 -7.23 4.97
C PHE A 49 -23.38 -5.74 4.94
N LYS A 50 -22.63 -4.95 5.70
CA LYS A 50 -22.67 -3.49 5.67
C LYS A 50 -21.36 -2.96 5.13
N VAL A 51 -21.40 -2.35 3.96
CA VAL A 51 -20.26 -1.71 3.30
C VAL A 51 -20.31 -0.21 3.62
N THR A 52 -19.17 0.38 3.97
CA THR A 52 -19.08 1.82 4.22
C THR A 52 -17.94 2.43 3.42
N TRP A 53 -18.23 3.45 2.62
CA TRP A 53 -17.24 4.18 1.84
C TRP A 53 -17.31 5.67 2.23
N LYS A 54 -16.40 6.08 3.12
CA LYS A 54 -16.37 7.45 3.66
C LYS A 54 -15.19 8.22 3.14
N THR A 55 -15.40 9.49 2.85
CA THR A 55 -14.30 10.39 2.53
C THR A 55 -13.47 10.65 3.78
N VAL A 56 -12.21 10.18 3.79
CA VAL A 56 -11.27 10.44 4.88
C VAL A 56 -10.27 11.49 4.43
N VAL A 57 -10.32 12.67 5.05
CA VAL A 57 -9.33 13.71 4.83
C VAL A 57 -8.14 13.47 5.76
N SER A 58 -7.03 12.97 5.20
CA SER A 58 -5.77 12.86 5.93
C SER A 58 -4.95 14.13 5.74
N SER A 59 -4.69 14.85 6.83
CA SER A 59 -3.72 15.96 6.84
C SER A 59 -2.34 15.40 7.15
N ARG A 60 -1.43 15.47 6.17
CA ARG A 60 -0.02 15.10 6.34
C ARG A 60 0.85 16.31 6.09
N LEU A 61 1.96 16.39 6.84
CA LEU A 61 2.97 17.40 6.60
C LEU A 61 3.61 17.16 5.24
N ASP A 62 3.55 18.15 4.34
CA ASP A 62 4.32 18.14 3.11
C ASP A 62 5.80 18.36 3.43
N SER A 63 6.47 17.26 3.74
CA SER A 63 7.89 17.24 4.05
C SER A 63 8.76 17.71 2.88
N THR A 64 8.27 17.68 1.64
CA THR A 64 9.01 18.16 0.47
C THR A 64 8.94 19.68 0.39
N ALA A 65 7.75 20.26 0.54
CA ALA A 65 7.59 21.71 0.62
C ALA A 65 8.37 22.28 1.81
N LEU A 66 8.30 21.63 2.99
CA LEU A 66 9.02 22.05 4.19
C LEU A 66 10.55 22.07 3.97
N LYS A 67 11.11 21.03 3.33
CA LYS A 67 12.55 21.00 3.00
C LYS A 67 12.95 22.09 2.03
N LYS A 68 12.09 22.45 1.08
CA LYS A 68 12.35 23.51 0.10
C LYS A 68 12.28 24.90 0.73
N SER A 69 11.30 25.15 1.59
CA SER A 69 11.07 26.48 2.18
C SER A 69 11.91 26.75 3.42
N LEU A 70 12.15 25.71 4.25
CA LEU A 70 12.77 25.82 5.57
C LEU A 70 13.70 24.61 5.83
N PRO A 71 14.84 24.53 5.12
CA PRO A 71 15.75 23.39 5.22
C PRO A 71 16.32 23.19 6.63
N GLU A 72 16.68 24.25 7.35
CA GLU A 72 17.23 24.16 8.72
C GLU A 72 16.23 23.54 9.71
N ILE A 73 14.95 23.91 9.59
CA ILE A 73 13.88 23.33 10.41
C ILE A 73 13.68 21.87 10.02
N ALA A 74 13.64 21.57 8.72
CA ALA A 74 13.48 20.21 8.24
C ALA A 74 14.61 19.30 8.76
N GLU A 75 15.86 19.76 8.77
CA GLU A 75 17.00 19.01 9.33
C GLU A 75 16.88 18.79 10.83
N ARG A 76 16.50 19.81 11.59
CA ARG A 76 16.37 19.73 13.05
C ARG A 76 15.34 18.71 13.52
N PHE A 77 14.31 18.46 12.70
CA PHE A 77 13.23 17.52 13.02
C PHE A 77 13.32 16.19 12.25
N MET A 78 14.36 15.98 11.44
CA MET A 78 14.56 14.71 10.73
C MET A 78 15.26 13.68 11.62
N LYS A 79 14.62 12.53 11.82
CA LYS A 79 15.21 11.37 12.50
C LYS A 79 15.68 10.35 11.47
N GLN A 80 16.98 10.04 11.48
CA GLN A 80 17.50 8.91 10.71
C GLN A 80 17.08 7.59 11.38
N THR A 81 16.43 6.72 10.60
CA THR A 81 16.10 5.36 11.02
C THR A 81 16.72 4.39 10.04
N THR A 82 17.54 3.47 10.54
CA THR A 82 18.14 2.41 9.73
C THR A 82 17.23 1.19 9.76
N THR A 83 16.78 0.74 8.59
CA THR A 83 15.98 -0.49 8.43
C THR A 83 16.60 -1.35 7.34
N ARG A 84 16.61 -2.67 7.56
CA ARG A 84 17.00 -3.62 6.51
C ARG A 84 15.78 -3.89 5.64
N ARG A 85 15.87 -3.58 4.35
CA ARG A 85 14.83 -3.90 3.36
C ARG A 85 15.13 -5.24 2.73
N PHE A 86 14.14 -6.12 2.71
CA PHE A 86 14.20 -7.35 1.94
C PHE A 86 13.78 -7.04 0.50
N CYS A 87 14.68 -7.25 -0.46
CA CYS A 87 14.43 -7.07 -1.88
C CYS A 87 14.83 -8.36 -2.62
N VAL A 88 14.01 -8.72 -3.61
CA VAL A 88 14.28 -9.78 -4.57
C VAL A 88 14.02 -9.13 -5.93
N ASN A 89 15.05 -9.09 -6.78
CA ASN A 89 15.03 -8.44 -8.10
C ASN A 89 15.13 -9.49 -9.20
#